data_AF-A0A402BIR0-F1
#
_entry.id   AF-A0A402BIR0-F1
#
_cell.length_a   1.000
_cell.length_b   1.000
_cell.length_c   1.000
_cell.angle_alpha   90.00
_cell.angle_beta   90.00
_cell.angle_gamma   90.00
#
_symmetry.space_group_name_H-M   'P 1'
#
loop_
_entity.id
_entity.type
_entity.pdbx_description
1 polymer ?
#
loop_
_entity_poly.entity_id
_entity_poly.type
_entity_poly.pdbx_seq_one_letter_code
_entity_poly.pdbx_strand_id
1 'polypeptide(L)'
;MAINPYVSSNRRTREAHEELVVSENVLQDMQQITALLNFSQMLCEQGIDGIARLCREVTVITQGRAQLSLGMHMKRVHTTSSARLTFPVQFGQSVYGTLKILADPLNAELPAMSLAAAQLLAQVCSSLLHNFEQAAFIQCQCKDLNYFINGSLTKREQEVLSLICYGHNRDQIAEILCITPATVGKHFQHIYDHLGVHCEHDALLAAYMVGLFSPFNTLDERENV
;
A
#
# COMPACT_ATOMS: atom_id res chain seq x y z
N MET A 1 -0.08 -24.74 -60.56
CA MET A 1 -0.23 -24.79 -59.09
C MET A 1 -1.29 -23.77 -58.69
N ALA A 2 -2.51 -24.21 -58.42
CA ALA A 2 -3.59 -23.33 -57.97
C ALA A 2 -3.54 -23.20 -56.44
N ILE A 3 -3.29 -21.98 -55.95
CA ILE A 3 -3.36 -21.65 -54.52
C ILE A 3 -4.82 -21.74 -54.11
N ASN A 4 -5.15 -22.67 -53.22
CA ASN A 4 -6.51 -22.90 -52.73
C ASN A 4 -7.00 -21.66 -51.93
N PRO A 5 -7.99 -20.89 -52.43
CA PRO A 5 -8.45 -19.65 -51.80
C PRO A 5 -9.20 -19.87 -50.47
N TYR A 6 -9.63 -21.10 -50.19
CA TYR A 6 -10.28 -21.44 -48.91
C TYR A 6 -9.32 -21.48 -47.72
N VAL A 7 -8.04 -21.77 -47.94
CA VAL A 7 -7.04 -21.88 -46.87
C VAL A 7 -6.61 -20.49 -46.36
N SER A 8 -6.58 -19.49 -47.25
CA SER A 8 -6.26 -18.09 -46.91
C SER A 8 -7.37 -17.36 -46.15
N SER A 9 -8.64 -17.72 -46.38
CA SER A 9 -9.78 -17.11 -45.69
C SER A 9 -9.87 -17.57 -44.23
N ASN A 10 -9.62 -18.87 -43.98
CA ASN A 10 -9.73 -19.47 -42.66
C ASN A 10 -8.57 -19.12 -41.70
N ARG A 11 -7.43 -18.68 -42.26
CA ARG A 11 -6.28 -18.22 -41.48
C ARG A 11 -6.51 -16.80 -40.93
N ARG A 12 -7.01 -15.88 -41.78
CA ARG A 12 -7.32 -14.51 -41.37
C ARG A 12 -8.44 -14.43 -40.34
N THR A 13 -9.44 -15.31 -40.42
CA THR A 13 -10.52 -15.37 -39.41
C THR A 13 -10.04 -15.94 -38.08
N ARG A 14 -9.10 -16.90 -38.10
CA ARG A 14 -8.45 -17.40 -36.87
C ARG A 14 -7.52 -16.37 -36.24
N GLU A 15 -6.69 -15.69 -37.05
CA GLU A 15 -5.80 -14.62 -36.59
C GLU A 15 -6.60 -13.46 -35.97
N ALA A 16 -7.70 -13.03 -36.61
CA ALA A 16 -8.57 -11.99 -36.06
C ALA A 16 -9.29 -12.42 -34.76
N HIS A 17 -9.66 -13.70 -34.63
CA HIS A 17 -10.27 -14.23 -33.41
C HIS A 17 -9.25 -14.34 -32.27
N GLU A 18 -8.03 -14.79 -32.56
CA GLU A 18 -6.92 -14.81 -31.60
C GLU A 18 -6.57 -13.38 -31.14
N GLU A 19 -6.50 -12.41 -32.04
CA GLU A 19 -6.27 -11.00 -31.70
C GLU A 19 -7.40 -10.41 -30.82
N LEU A 20 -8.65 -10.70 -31.13
CA LEU A 20 -9.81 -10.27 -30.32
C LEU A 20 -9.77 -10.88 -28.90
N VAL A 21 -9.48 -12.18 -28.78
CA VAL A 21 -9.37 -12.87 -27.49
C VAL A 21 -8.18 -12.33 -26.67
N VAL A 22 -7.05 -12.06 -27.32
CA VAL A 22 -5.89 -11.41 -26.66
C VAL A 22 -6.27 -10.01 -26.16
N SER A 23 -6.98 -9.21 -26.96
CA SER A 23 -7.44 -7.88 -26.56
C SER A 23 -8.43 -7.92 -25.39
N GLU A 24 -9.37 -8.86 -25.38
CA GLU A 24 -10.33 -9.03 -24.29
C GLU A 24 -9.64 -9.48 -23.00
N ASN A 25 -8.68 -10.41 -23.08
CA ASN A 25 -7.90 -10.87 -21.94
C ASN A 25 -7.05 -9.75 -21.33
N VAL A 26 -6.44 -8.89 -22.15
CA VAL A 26 -5.69 -7.72 -21.66
C VAL A 26 -6.61 -6.73 -20.95
N LEU A 27 -7.79 -6.45 -21.49
CA LEU A 27 -8.77 -5.58 -20.84
C LEU A 27 -9.24 -6.16 -19.50
N GLN A 28 -9.51 -7.47 -19.46
CA GLN A 28 -9.88 -8.16 -18.22
C GLN A 28 -8.77 -8.07 -17.17
N ASP A 29 -7.52 -8.33 -17.54
CA ASP A 29 -6.37 -8.23 -16.64
C ASP A 29 -6.24 -6.80 -16.08
N MET A 30 -6.40 -5.77 -16.90
CA MET A 30 -6.39 -4.36 -16.45
C MET A 30 -7.53 -4.03 -15.48
N GLN A 31 -8.75 -4.51 -15.77
CA GLN A 31 -9.91 -4.29 -14.90
C GLN A 31 -9.72 -4.97 -13.53
N GLN A 32 -9.12 -6.15 -13.50
CA GLN A 32 -8.82 -6.87 -12.26
C GLN A 32 -7.76 -6.16 -11.42
N ILE A 33 -6.66 -5.70 -12.04
CA ILE A 33 -5.64 -4.93 -11.33
C ILE A 33 -6.24 -3.63 -10.78
N THR A 34 -7.07 -2.95 -11.56
CA THR A 34 -7.79 -1.74 -11.12
C THR A 34 -8.74 -2.05 -9.95
N ALA A 35 -9.47 -3.17 -9.99
CA ALA A 35 -10.33 -3.57 -8.90
C ALA A 35 -9.56 -3.83 -7.60
N LEU A 36 -8.36 -4.43 -7.69
CA LEU A 36 -7.49 -4.65 -6.54
C LEU A 36 -6.96 -3.35 -5.94
N LEU A 37 -6.66 -2.35 -6.78
CA LEU A 37 -6.31 -1.00 -6.32
C LEU A 37 -7.50 -0.30 -5.65
N ASN A 38 -8.71 -0.39 -6.19
CA ASN A 38 -9.91 0.16 -5.55
C ASN A 38 -10.20 -0.53 -4.21
N PHE A 39 -9.97 -1.84 -4.14
CA PHE A 39 -10.08 -2.60 -2.91
C PHE A 39 -9.13 -2.09 -1.81
N SER A 40 -7.93 -1.63 -2.17
CA SER A 40 -6.98 -1.04 -1.20
C SER A 40 -7.53 0.16 -0.45
N GLN A 41 -8.33 1.01 -1.11
CA GLN A 41 -8.91 2.19 -0.47
C GLN A 41 -9.91 1.80 0.63
N MET A 42 -10.55 0.62 0.50
CA MET A 42 -11.46 0.09 1.50
C MET A 42 -10.76 -0.58 2.70
N LEU A 43 -9.45 -0.82 2.61
CA LEU A 43 -8.66 -1.51 3.63
C LEU A 43 -7.71 -0.60 4.43
N CYS A 44 -7.64 0.70 4.12
CA CYS A 44 -6.69 1.63 4.76
C CYS A 44 -6.76 1.66 6.30
N GLU A 45 -7.84 1.17 6.92
CA GLU A 45 -8.01 1.14 8.38
C GLU A 45 -7.82 -0.26 9.01
N GLN A 46 -7.62 -1.32 8.22
CA GLN A 46 -7.76 -2.70 8.72
C GLN A 46 -6.46 -3.36 9.21
N GLY A 47 -5.30 -2.69 9.16
CA GLY A 47 -4.04 -3.19 9.73
C GLY A 47 -3.75 -4.66 9.38
N ILE A 48 -3.61 -5.50 10.42
CA ILE A 48 -3.35 -6.95 10.29
C ILE A 48 -4.51 -7.69 9.57
N ASP A 49 -5.76 -7.28 9.77
CA ASP A 49 -6.92 -7.91 9.12
C ASP A 49 -6.92 -7.67 7.60
N GLY A 50 -6.33 -6.54 7.15
CA GLY A 50 -6.13 -6.24 5.74
C GLY A 50 -5.24 -7.26 5.01
N ILE A 51 -4.21 -7.77 5.70
CA ILE A 51 -3.26 -8.76 5.16
C ILE A 51 -3.97 -10.09 4.84
N ALA A 52 -4.76 -10.61 5.79
CA ALA A 52 -5.49 -11.86 5.60
C ALA A 52 -6.56 -11.75 4.50
N ARG A 53 -7.21 -10.59 4.41
CA ARG A 53 -8.26 -10.33 3.42
C ARG A 53 -7.70 -10.20 2.01
N LEU A 54 -6.51 -9.60 1.83
CA LEU A 54 -5.87 -9.45 0.52
C LEU A 54 -5.70 -10.79 -0.22
N CYS A 55 -5.27 -11.85 0.47
CA CYS A 55 -5.07 -13.15 -0.17
C CYS A 55 -6.36 -13.71 -0.80
N ARG A 56 -7.47 -13.56 -0.10
CA ARG A 56 -8.80 -13.96 -0.58
C ARG A 56 -9.20 -13.13 -1.78
N GLU A 57 -8.98 -11.83 -1.72
CA GLU A 57 -9.44 -10.87 -2.73
C GLU A 57 -8.66 -10.99 -4.02
N VAL A 58 -7.35 -11.26 -3.97
CA VAL A 58 -6.56 -11.63 -5.15
C VAL A 58 -7.18 -12.83 -5.84
N THR A 59 -7.58 -13.86 -5.09
CA THR A 59 -8.22 -15.06 -5.66
C THR A 59 -9.58 -14.73 -6.27
N VAL A 60 -10.41 -13.93 -5.60
CA VAL A 60 -11.76 -13.56 -6.08
C VAL A 60 -11.68 -12.68 -7.33
N ILE A 61 -10.90 -11.59 -7.28
CA ILE A 61 -10.78 -10.61 -8.36
C ILE A 61 -10.17 -11.26 -9.61
N THR A 62 -9.17 -12.12 -9.44
CA THR A 62 -8.56 -12.84 -10.57
C THR A 62 -9.38 -14.05 -11.03
N GLN A 63 -10.54 -14.32 -10.42
CA GLN A 63 -11.39 -15.49 -10.70
C GLN A 63 -10.63 -16.82 -10.55
N GLY A 64 -9.73 -16.88 -9.57
CA GLY A 64 -8.89 -18.04 -9.30
C GLY A 64 -7.66 -18.16 -10.20
N ARG A 65 -7.45 -17.26 -11.17
CA ARG A 65 -6.28 -17.31 -12.06
C ARG A 65 -4.96 -17.04 -11.32
N ALA A 66 -5.02 -16.35 -10.19
CA ALA A 66 -3.88 -16.09 -9.32
C ALA A 66 -4.16 -16.46 -7.86
N GLN A 67 -3.13 -16.90 -7.15
CA GLN A 67 -3.18 -17.20 -5.72
C GLN A 67 -2.00 -16.55 -5.00
N LEU A 68 -2.30 -15.71 -4.01
CA LEU A 68 -1.32 -15.12 -3.11
C LEU A 68 -1.17 -16.00 -1.86
N SER A 69 0.05 -16.28 -1.46
CA SER A 69 0.38 -17.03 -0.24
C SER A 69 1.41 -16.26 0.58
N LEU A 70 1.15 -16.06 1.86
CA LEU A 70 2.05 -15.30 2.76
C LEU A 70 3.00 -16.23 3.52
N GLY A 71 4.22 -15.77 3.77
CA GLY A 71 5.28 -16.52 4.45
C GLY A 71 5.12 -16.61 5.97
N MET A 72 4.26 -15.78 6.56
CA MET A 72 4.04 -15.72 8.01
C MET A 72 2.70 -16.38 8.37
N HIS A 73 2.75 -17.53 9.04
CA HIS A 73 1.62 -18.17 9.73
C HIS A 73 0.39 -18.63 8.91
N MET A 74 0.57 -19.46 7.89
CA MET A 74 -0.51 -20.34 7.41
C MET A 74 -0.01 -21.77 7.29
N LYS A 75 -0.60 -22.68 8.08
CA LYS A 75 -0.44 -24.14 7.96
C LYS A 75 -0.55 -24.49 6.48
N ARG A 76 0.42 -25.27 5.98
CA ARG A 76 0.43 -25.87 4.64
C ARG A 76 -0.99 -26.32 4.27
N VAL A 77 -1.71 -25.47 3.53
CA VAL A 77 -2.78 -25.97 2.68
C VAL A 77 -2.03 -26.62 1.54
N HIS A 78 -2.05 -27.95 1.51
CA HIS A 78 -1.52 -28.73 0.42
C HIS A 78 -2.33 -28.38 -0.84
N THR A 79 -1.88 -27.39 -1.61
CA THR A 79 -2.29 -27.25 -3.01
C THR A 79 -1.20 -27.88 -3.86
N THR A 80 -1.55 -29.02 -4.46
CA THR A 80 -0.84 -29.66 -5.56
C THR A 80 -0.54 -28.60 -6.62
N SER A 81 0.73 -28.24 -6.76
CA SER A 81 1.19 -27.06 -7.48
C SER A 81 1.18 -27.30 -9.00
N SER A 82 0.16 -26.78 -9.67
CA SER A 82 0.09 -26.57 -11.12
C SER A 82 0.30 -25.10 -11.50
N ALA A 83 1.09 -24.36 -10.71
CA ALA A 83 1.45 -22.99 -11.03
C ALA A 83 2.37 -22.94 -12.25
N ARG A 84 2.05 -22.10 -13.24
CA ARG A 84 2.84 -21.91 -14.46
C ARG A 84 3.84 -20.77 -14.33
N LEU A 85 3.48 -19.73 -13.58
CA LEU A 85 4.39 -18.66 -13.20
C LEU A 85 4.33 -18.46 -11.70
N THR A 86 5.45 -18.02 -11.12
CA THR A 86 5.57 -17.76 -9.69
C THR A 86 6.45 -16.53 -9.48
N PHE A 87 5.96 -15.59 -8.68
CA PHE A 87 6.65 -14.33 -8.38
C PHE A 87 6.79 -14.16 -6.88
N PRO A 88 7.95 -13.73 -6.38
CA PRO A 88 8.07 -13.27 -5.01
C PRO A 88 7.21 -12.02 -4.82
N VAL A 89 6.58 -11.90 -3.65
CA VAL A 89 5.87 -10.70 -3.22
C VAL A 89 6.67 -10.09 -2.09
N GLN A 90 7.39 -9.01 -2.40
CA GLN A 90 8.40 -8.42 -1.54
C GLN A 90 8.53 -6.92 -1.82
N PHE A 91 8.88 -6.15 -0.80
CA PHE A 91 9.15 -4.72 -0.91
C PHE A 91 10.46 -4.40 -0.20
N GLY A 92 11.44 -3.88 -0.95
CA GLY A 92 12.79 -3.67 -0.44
C GLY A 92 13.41 -4.98 0.08
N GLN A 93 13.69 -5.05 1.37
CA GLN A 93 14.24 -6.24 2.05
C GLN A 93 13.15 -7.14 2.68
N SER A 94 11.89 -6.68 2.71
CA SER A 94 10.78 -7.42 3.32
C SER A 94 10.17 -8.39 2.32
N VAL A 95 10.17 -9.68 2.66
CA VAL A 95 9.52 -10.73 1.86
C VAL A 95 8.20 -11.12 2.52
N TYR A 96 7.08 -10.79 1.87
CA TYR A 96 5.76 -11.08 2.40
C TYR A 96 5.25 -12.45 1.98
N GLY A 97 5.62 -12.93 0.79
CA GLY A 97 5.11 -14.19 0.29
C GLY A 97 5.38 -14.46 -1.18
N THR A 98 4.44 -15.16 -1.81
CA THR A 98 4.55 -15.63 -3.19
C THR A 98 3.21 -15.52 -3.90
N LEU A 99 3.22 -14.97 -5.12
CA LEU A 99 2.09 -14.97 -6.03
C LEU A 99 2.30 -16.09 -7.06
N LYS A 100 1.29 -16.95 -7.20
CA LYS A 100 1.27 -18.03 -8.20
C LYS A 100 0.22 -17.72 -9.24
N ILE A 101 0.56 -17.93 -10.51
CA ILE A 101 -0.37 -17.88 -11.64
C ILE A 101 -0.66 -19.31 -12.07
N LEU A 102 -1.95 -19.66 -12.11
CA LEU A 102 -2.40 -20.99 -12.50
C LEU A 102 -2.36 -21.17 -14.03
N ALA A 103 -2.60 -22.40 -14.48
CA ALA A 103 -2.69 -22.71 -15.89
C ALA A 103 -3.97 -22.13 -16.53
N ASP A 104 -3.89 -21.78 -17.81
CA ASP A 104 -5.03 -21.35 -18.61
C ASP A 104 -6.07 -22.50 -18.73
N PRO A 105 -7.37 -22.23 -18.51
CA PRO A 105 -8.41 -23.27 -18.59
C PRO A 105 -8.57 -23.91 -19.97
N LEU A 106 -8.26 -23.17 -21.04
CA LEU A 106 -8.36 -23.62 -22.43
C LEU A 106 -7.06 -24.27 -22.90
N ASN A 107 -5.91 -23.85 -22.35
CA ASN A 107 -4.62 -24.48 -22.62
C ASN A 107 -3.78 -24.64 -21.34
N ALA A 108 -3.82 -25.85 -20.78
CA ALA A 108 -3.14 -26.16 -19.53
C ALA A 108 -1.62 -25.91 -19.55
N GLU A 109 -0.95 -25.83 -20.72
CA GLU A 109 0.48 -25.54 -20.85
C GLU A 109 0.83 -24.07 -20.65
N LEU A 110 -0.12 -23.17 -20.90
CA LEU A 110 0.06 -21.72 -20.80
C LEU A 110 -0.39 -21.19 -19.43
N PRO A 111 0.18 -20.07 -18.95
CA PRO A 111 -0.35 -19.38 -17.78
C PRO A 111 -1.69 -18.70 -18.08
N ALA A 112 -2.58 -18.67 -17.10
CA ALA A 112 -3.90 -18.02 -17.20
C ALA A 112 -3.83 -16.48 -17.31
N MET A 113 -2.63 -15.90 -17.16
CA MET A 113 -2.36 -14.47 -17.29
C MET A 113 -1.06 -14.27 -18.07
N SER A 114 -0.98 -13.17 -18.81
CA SER A 114 0.29 -12.77 -19.44
C SER A 114 1.38 -12.51 -18.40
N LEU A 115 2.65 -12.63 -18.80
CA LEU A 115 3.78 -12.33 -17.93
C LEU A 115 3.70 -10.90 -17.36
N ALA A 116 3.34 -9.92 -18.20
CA ALA A 116 3.23 -8.53 -17.80
C ALA A 116 2.12 -8.31 -16.76
N ALA A 117 0.93 -8.88 -16.97
CA ALA A 117 -0.17 -8.77 -16.02
C ALA A 117 0.18 -9.45 -14.68
N ALA A 118 0.84 -10.62 -14.73
CA ALA A 118 1.27 -11.33 -13.54
C ALA A 118 2.33 -10.55 -12.73
N GLN A 119 3.29 -9.92 -13.41
CA GLN A 119 4.30 -9.07 -12.78
C GLN A 119 3.67 -7.83 -12.13
N LEU A 120 2.76 -7.15 -12.83
CA LEU A 120 2.03 -6.01 -12.28
C LEU A 120 1.20 -6.41 -11.06
N LEU A 121 0.49 -7.55 -11.13
CA LEU A 121 -0.27 -8.07 -9.99
C LEU A 121 0.64 -8.35 -8.78
N ALA A 122 1.82 -8.94 -9.00
CA ALA A 122 2.79 -9.17 -7.93
C ALA A 122 3.31 -7.86 -7.31
N GLN A 123 3.57 -6.85 -8.15
CA GLN A 123 3.99 -5.52 -7.70
C GLN A 123 2.90 -4.83 -6.88
N VAL A 124 1.65 -4.84 -7.35
CA VAL A 124 0.52 -4.29 -6.59
C VAL A 124 0.36 -5.00 -5.26
N CYS A 125 0.38 -6.34 -5.23
CA CYS A 125 0.32 -7.10 -3.98
C CYS A 125 1.46 -6.72 -3.02
N SER A 126 2.67 -6.50 -3.55
CA SER A 126 3.83 -6.10 -2.75
C SER A 126 3.63 -4.72 -2.11
N SER A 127 3.19 -3.73 -2.89
CA SER A 127 2.91 -2.37 -2.39
C SER A 127 1.78 -2.36 -1.35
N LEU A 128 0.72 -3.14 -1.57
CA LEU A 128 -0.40 -3.23 -0.63
C LEU A 128 0.01 -3.86 0.70
N LEU A 129 0.75 -4.96 0.67
CA LEU A 129 1.24 -5.61 1.89
C LEU A 129 2.21 -4.72 2.65
N HIS A 130 3.07 -3.99 1.95
CA HIS A 130 3.95 -3.00 2.58
C HIS A 130 3.17 -1.86 3.27
N ASN A 131 2.12 -1.36 2.61
CA ASN A 131 1.25 -0.35 3.22
C ASN A 131 0.50 -0.89 4.45
N PHE A 132 0.00 -2.13 4.39
CA PHE A 132 -0.65 -2.76 5.54
C PHE A 132 0.31 -3.03 6.69
N GLU A 133 1.55 -3.43 6.42
CA GLU A 133 2.59 -3.60 7.44
C GLU A 133 2.90 -2.26 8.13
N GLN A 134 3.08 -1.18 7.38
CA GLN A 134 3.30 0.15 7.93
C GLN A 134 2.09 0.64 8.74
N ALA A 135 0.87 0.44 8.23
CA ALA A 135 -0.36 0.80 8.94
C ALA A 135 -0.51 0.01 10.25
N ALA A 136 -0.25 -1.30 10.23
CA ALA A 136 -0.28 -2.14 11.41
C ALA A 136 0.78 -1.71 12.44
N PHE A 137 1.98 -1.34 11.99
CA PHE A 137 3.02 -0.80 12.86
C PHE A 137 2.57 0.50 13.55
N ILE A 138 2.03 1.47 12.80
CA ILE A 138 1.50 2.72 13.36
C ILE A 138 0.37 2.43 14.36
N GLN A 139 -0.55 1.53 14.03
CA GLN A 139 -1.62 1.12 14.95
C GLN A 139 -1.08 0.51 16.24
N CYS A 140 -0.01 -0.29 16.18
CA CYS A 140 0.66 -0.82 17.37
C CYS A 140 1.24 0.30 18.24
N GLN A 141 1.85 1.32 17.63
CA GLN A 141 2.36 2.48 18.36
C GLN A 141 1.24 3.32 19.00
N CYS A 142 0.08 3.41 18.37
CA CYS A 142 -1.06 4.19 18.85
C CYS A 142 -2.03 3.41 19.76
N LYS A 143 -1.78 2.13 20.06
CA LYS A 143 -2.77 1.24 20.69
C LYS A 143 -3.32 1.76 22.02
N ASP A 144 -2.47 2.39 22.82
CA ASP A 144 -2.80 2.94 24.13
C ASP A 144 -2.85 4.48 24.13
N LEU A 145 -2.84 5.10 22.95
CA LEU A 145 -2.86 6.56 22.80
C LEU A 145 -4.25 7.08 23.18
N ASN A 146 -4.34 7.72 24.34
CA ASN A 146 -5.52 8.46 24.77
C ASN A 146 -5.27 9.96 24.57
N TYR A 147 -5.94 10.56 23.60
CA TYR A 147 -5.80 11.98 23.24
C TYR A 147 -7.18 12.62 23.08
N PHE A 148 -7.27 13.92 23.25
CA PHE A 148 -8.45 14.71 22.91
C PHE A 148 -8.00 16.08 22.40
N ILE A 149 -8.80 16.69 21.53
CA ILE A 149 -8.47 18.01 20.99
C ILE A 149 -9.24 19.09 21.76
N ASN A 150 -8.50 19.97 22.42
CA ASN A 150 -9.07 21.08 23.19
C ASN A 150 -8.83 22.43 22.51
N GLY A 151 -9.70 22.79 21.56
CA GLY A 151 -9.66 24.09 20.87
C GLY A 151 -8.79 24.07 19.62
N SER A 152 -7.92 25.06 19.44
CA SER A 152 -6.93 25.09 18.35
C SER A 152 -5.60 25.58 18.88
N LEU A 153 -4.50 24.98 18.39
CA LEU A 153 -3.16 25.50 18.65
C LEU A 153 -3.02 26.91 18.10
N THR A 154 -2.33 27.77 18.85
CA THR A 154 -1.87 29.06 18.34
C THR A 154 -0.85 28.84 17.23
N LYS A 155 -0.63 29.86 16.37
CA LYS A 155 0.40 29.80 15.32
C LYS A 155 1.76 29.39 15.86
N ARG A 156 2.14 29.92 17.04
CA ARG A 156 3.43 29.62 17.64
C ARG A 156 3.51 28.19 18.16
N GLU A 157 2.43 27.66 18.72
CA GLU A 157 2.38 26.26 19.12
C GLU A 157 2.38 25.31 17.92
N GLN A 158 1.78 25.70 16.79
CA GLN A 158 1.88 24.95 15.53
C GLN A 158 3.32 24.91 15.01
N GLU A 159 4.02 26.06 15.02
CA GLU A 159 5.46 26.13 14.67
C GLU A 159 6.30 25.21 15.57
N VAL A 160 6.09 25.29 16.88
CA VAL A 160 6.79 24.43 17.85
C VAL A 160 6.47 22.96 17.60
N LEU A 161 5.19 22.59 17.46
CA LEU A 161 4.77 21.21 17.20
C LEU A 161 5.41 20.66 15.92
N SER A 162 5.43 21.46 14.85
CA SER A 162 6.08 21.10 13.58
C SER A 162 7.56 20.78 13.78
N LEU A 163 8.29 21.61 14.52
CA LEU A 163 9.70 21.37 14.82
C LEU A 163 9.94 20.13 15.69
N ILE A 164 9.04 19.84 16.65
CA ILE A 164 9.08 18.58 17.42
C ILE A 164 8.93 17.39 16.46
N CYS A 165 7.96 17.46 15.52
CA CYS A 165 7.74 16.41 14.54
C CYS A 165 8.90 16.20 13.57
N TYR A 166 9.74 17.21 13.34
CA TYR A 166 11.00 17.08 12.58
C TYR A 166 12.19 16.59 13.42
N GLY A 167 11.99 16.32 14.71
CA GLY A 167 13.03 15.78 15.58
C GLY A 167 13.97 16.83 16.17
N HIS A 168 13.57 18.11 16.16
CA HIS A 168 14.34 19.15 16.85
C HIS A 168 14.15 19.03 18.36
N ASN A 169 15.26 19.09 19.11
CA ASN A 169 15.20 19.17 20.57
C ASN A 169 14.87 20.60 21.04
N ARG A 170 14.58 20.77 22.33
CA ARG A 170 14.14 22.06 22.90
C ARG A 170 15.14 23.20 22.71
N ASP A 171 16.44 22.91 22.74
CA ASP A 171 17.48 23.94 22.56
C ASP A 171 17.56 24.38 21.09
N GLN A 172 17.48 23.43 20.16
CA GLN A 172 17.39 23.71 18.72
C GLN A 172 16.12 24.51 18.39
N ILE A 173 14.97 24.13 18.96
CA ILE A 173 13.72 24.87 18.80
C ILE A 173 13.88 26.29 19.33
N ALA A 174 14.48 26.46 20.51
CA ALA A 174 14.72 27.76 21.11
C ALA A 174 15.57 28.66 20.21
N GLU A 175 16.64 28.11 19.63
CA GLU A 175 17.52 28.78 18.68
C GLU A 175 16.78 29.17 17.39
N ILE A 176 16.13 28.21 16.71
CA ILE A 176 15.38 28.43 15.46
C ILE A 176 14.32 29.53 15.63
N LEU A 177 13.63 29.49 16.77
CA LEU A 177 12.53 30.37 17.06
C LEU A 177 12.96 31.68 17.77
N CYS A 178 14.26 31.86 18.05
CA CYS A 178 14.81 33.01 18.78
C CYS A 178 14.10 33.28 20.11
N ILE A 179 13.83 32.23 20.90
CA ILE A 179 13.20 32.29 22.23
C ILE A 179 14.02 31.52 23.26
N THR A 180 13.66 31.62 24.53
CA THR A 180 14.37 30.87 25.58
C THR A 180 13.91 29.40 25.62
N PRO A 181 14.78 28.44 26.02
CA PRO A 181 14.36 27.05 26.26
C PRO A 181 13.21 26.93 27.27
N ALA A 182 13.15 27.83 28.25
CA ALA A 182 12.03 27.91 29.20
C ALA A 182 10.71 28.28 28.52
N THR A 183 10.74 29.19 27.52
CA THR A 183 9.57 29.52 26.70
C THR A 183 9.13 28.34 25.85
N VAL A 184 10.07 27.61 25.25
CA VAL A 184 9.77 26.35 24.52
C VAL A 184 9.09 25.35 25.44
N GLY A 185 9.59 25.19 26.67
CA GLY A 185 8.96 24.32 27.68
C GLY A 185 7.50 24.68 27.96
N LYS A 186 7.13 25.97 27.97
CA LYS A 186 5.73 26.40 28.09
C LYS A 186 4.89 26.02 26.87
N HIS A 187 5.43 26.20 25.65
CA HIS A 187 4.73 25.77 24.44
C HIS A 187 4.49 24.26 24.45
N PHE A 188 5.45 23.45 24.89
CA PHE A 188 5.26 22.00 25.06
C PHE A 188 4.11 21.68 26.02
N GLN A 189 4.04 22.34 27.18
CA GLN A 189 2.94 22.14 28.12
C GLN A 189 1.58 22.46 27.50
N HIS A 190 1.45 23.60 26.82
CA HIS A 190 0.20 23.97 26.16
C HIS A 190 -0.17 23.02 25.01
N ILE A 191 0.81 22.54 24.24
CA ILE A 191 0.59 21.53 23.20
C ILE A 191 0.10 20.22 23.84
N TYR A 192 0.70 19.77 24.94
CA TYR A 192 0.29 18.54 25.62
C TYR A 192 -1.12 18.66 26.19
N ASP A 193 -1.43 19.77 26.85
CA ASP A 193 -2.78 20.05 27.35
C ASP A 193 -3.80 20.12 26.21
N HIS A 194 -3.40 20.67 25.06
CA HIS A 194 -4.25 20.79 23.88
C HIS A 194 -4.56 19.43 23.24
N LEU A 195 -3.57 18.53 23.18
CA LEU A 195 -3.70 17.18 22.64
C LEU A 195 -4.20 16.17 23.68
N GLY A 196 -4.29 16.55 24.96
CA GLY A 196 -4.71 15.64 26.03
C GLY A 196 -3.70 14.54 26.35
N VAL A 197 -2.42 14.77 26.05
CA VAL A 197 -1.33 13.80 26.22
C VAL A 197 -0.35 14.25 27.28
N HIS A 198 0.58 13.37 27.68
CA HIS A 198 1.51 13.65 28.78
C HIS A 198 2.98 13.52 28.41
N CYS A 199 3.29 13.11 27.18
CA CYS A 199 4.66 12.98 26.72
C CYS A 199 4.82 13.37 25.25
N GLU A 200 6.07 13.61 24.85
CA GLU A 200 6.43 14.01 23.49
C GLU A 200 6.06 12.94 22.48
N HIS A 201 6.29 11.67 22.80
CA HIS A 201 5.96 10.55 21.91
C HIS A 201 4.46 10.53 21.58
N ASP A 202 3.60 10.66 22.59
CA ASP A 202 2.15 10.68 22.39
C ASP A 202 1.70 11.93 21.63
N ALA A 203 2.34 13.09 21.87
CA ALA A 203 2.06 14.32 21.13
C ALA A 203 2.38 14.18 19.64
N LEU A 204 3.50 13.52 19.29
CA LEU A 204 3.87 13.22 17.92
C LEU A 204 2.83 12.34 17.23
N LEU A 205 2.43 11.25 17.88
CA LEU A 205 1.42 10.33 17.35
C LEU A 205 0.06 11.00 17.23
N ALA A 206 -0.38 11.73 18.25
CA ALA A 206 -1.65 12.45 18.24
C ALA A 206 -1.69 13.49 17.12
N ALA A 207 -0.63 14.29 16.96
CA ALA A 207 -0.53 15.30 15.92
C ALA A 207 -0.64 14.70 14.51
N TYR A 208 0.01 13.56 14.26
CA TYR A 208 -0.14 12.82 13.01
C TYR A 208 -1.58 12.30 12.84
N MET A 209 -2.15 11.69 13.88
CA MET A 209 -3.49 11.08 13.82
C MET A 209 -4.60 12.09 13.56
N VAL A 210 -4.50 13.32 14.06
CA VAL A 210 -5.50 14.37 13.85
C VAL A 210 -5.19 15.29 12.66
N GLY A 211 -4.14 15.00 11.89
CA GLY A 211 -3.75 15.78 10.72
C GLY A 211 -3.15 17.16 11.02
N LEU A 212 -2.69 17.39 12.26
CA LEU A 212 -1.91 18.59 12.61
C LEU A 212 -0.47 18.52 12.10
N PHE A 213 0.01 17.32 11.77
CA PHE A 213 1.31 17.10 11.15
C PHE A 213 1.21 16.10 9.99
N SER A 214 1.92 16.41 8.91
CA SER A 214 2.19 15.48 7.81
C SER A 214 3.68 15.58 7.44
N PRO A 215 4.40 14.46 7.31
CA PRO A 215 5.79 14.45 6.85
C PRO A 215 6.00 15.15 5.50
N PHE A 216 4.94 15.24 4.68
CA PHE A 216 4.98 15.87 3.35
C PHE A 216 4.85 17.39 3.39
N ASN A 217 4.47 18.00 4.53
CA ASN A 217 4.33 19.45 4.64
C ASN A 217 5.68 20.19 4.47
N THR A 218 6.83 19.50 4.61
CA THR A 218 8.18 20.06 4.36
C THR A 218 8.45 20.42 2.91
N LEU A 219 7.71 19.87 1.96
CA LEU A 219 8.00 20.03 0.54
C LEU A 219 7.66 21.44 0.04
N ASP A 220 6.76 22.15 0.72
CA ASP A 220 6.39 23.55 0.38
C ASP A 220 7.48 24.57 0.77
N GLU A 221 8.31 24.28 1.78
CA GLU A 221 9.33 25.24 2.26
C GLU A 221 10.62 25.20 1.45
N ARG A 222 10.87 24.12 0.68
CA ARG A 222 12.09 23.97 -0.15
C ARG A 222 12.03 24.68 -1.50
N GLU A 223 10.86 25.19 -1.91
CA GLU A 223 10.68 25.95 -3.16
C GLU A 223 10.80 27.47 -2.98
N ASN A 224 11.01 27.99 -1.75
CA ASN A 224 11.11 29.42 -1.46
C ASN A 224 12.52 29.89 -0.99
N VAL A 225 13.57 29.14 -1.32
CA VAL A 225 14.98 29.55 -1.09
C VAL A 225 15.71 29.75 -2.41
#